data_AF-F4L4B2-F1
#
_entry.id   AF-F4L4B2-F1
#
_cell.length_a   1.000
_cell.length_b   1.000
_cell.length_c   1.000
_cell.angle_alpha   90.00
_cell.angle_beta   90.00
_cell.angle_gamma   90.00
#
_symmetry.space_group_name_H-M   'P 1'
#
loop_
_entity.id
_entity.type
_entity.pdbx_description
1 polymer ?
#
loop_
_entity_poly.entity_id
_entity_poly.type
_entity_poly.pdbx_seq_one_letter_code
_entity_poly.pdbx_strand_id
1 'polypeptide(L)' 'MIIQTIDNQIVITLPASIDLQGVQRLINYLLYKEATKDSKAKQEDVDQLAREVNKQWWEENKHRFLPE' A
#
# COMPACT_ATOMS: atom_id res chain seq x y z
N MET A 1 20.39 7.08 15.07
CA MET A 1 19.71 6.58 13.86
C MET A 1 20.68 6.77 12.71
N ILE A 2 21.00 5.70 11.99
CA ILE A 2 22.02 5.73 10.93
C ILE A 2 21.40 5.03 9.72
N ILE A 3 21.60 5.62 8.53
CA ILE A 3 21.28 5.02 7.25
C ILE A 3 22.60 4.84 6.52
N GLN A 4 22.88 3.62 6.09
CA GLN A 4 24.11 3.29 5.38
C GLN A 4 23.84 2.28 4.26
N THR A 5 24.61 2.35 3.19
CA THR A 5 24.60 1.34 2.13
C THR A 5 25.77 0.39 2.35
N ILE A 6 25.50 -0.90 2.49
CA ILE A 6 26.50 -1.96 2.64
C ILE A 6 26.14 -3.06 1.64
N ASP A 7 27.08 -3.50 0.82
CA ASP A 7 26.88 -4.63 -0.12
C ASP A 7 25.57 -4.53 -0.94
N ASN A 8 25.33 -3.35 -1.53
CA ASN A 8 24.10 -3.03 -2.28
C ASN A 8 22.78 -3.07 -1.47
N GLN A 9 22.84 -3.08 -0.14
CA GLN A 9 21.68 -3.06 0.74
C GLN A 9 21.63 -1.77 1.55
N ILE A 10 20.44 -1.21 1.74
CA ILE A 10 20.22 -0.08 2.65
C ILE A 10 19.97 -0.65 4.05
N VAL A 11 20.86 -0.35 4.99
CA VAL A 11 20.74 -0.72 6.41
C VAL A 11 20.30 0.50 7.19
N ILE A 12 19.17 0.38 7.89
CA ILE A 12 18.58 1.43 8.73
C ILE A 12 18.63 0.98 10.19
N THR A 13 19.42 1.68 11.01
CA THR A 13 19.55 1.38 12.44
C THR A 13 18.69 2.33 13.25
N LEU A 14 17.71 1.77 13.97
CA LEU A 14 16.72 2.49 14.78
C LEU A 14 16.88 2.13 16.27
N PRO A 15 16.65 3.07 17.20
CA PRO A 15 16.61 2.74 18.62
C PRO A 15 15.38 1.88 18.94
N ALA A 16 15.53 0.95 19.89
CA ALA A 16 14.47 0.01 20.28
C ALA A 16 13.24 0.68 20.92
N SER A 17 13.32 1.97 21.25
CA SER A 17 12.21 2.76 21.81
C SER A 17 11.19 3.23 20.77
N ILE A 18 11.43 2.99 19.47
CA ILE A 18 10.50 3.39 18.41
C ILE A 18 9.32 2.42 18.32
N ASP A 19 8.14 2.96 18.00
CA ASP A 19 6.94 2.19 17.72
C ASP A 19 7.14 1.23 16.52
N LEU A 20 7.05 -0.07 16.80
CA LEU A 20 7.17 -1.13 15.80
C LEU A 20 6.07 -1.05 14.73
N GLN A 21 4.86 -0.58 15.07
CA GLN A 21 3.78 -0.46 14.08
C GLN A 21 4.09 0.64 13.05
N GLY A 22 4.67 1.76 13.47
CA GLY A 22 5.16 2.80 12.59
C GLY A 22 6.29 2.30 11.67
N VAL A 23 7.24 1.54 12.22
CA VAL A 23 8.33 0.94 11.43
C VAL A 23 7.80 -0.05 10.40
N GLN A 24 6.86 -0.91 10.79
CA GLN A 24 6.25 -1.85 9.85
C GLN A 24 5.50 -1.14 8.72
N ARG A 25 4.81 -0.03 9.02
CA ARG A 25 4.17 0.80 7.98
C ARG A 25 5.17 1.38 6.99
N LEU A 26 6.31 1.88 7.47
CA LEU A 26 7.39 2.37 6.62
C LEU A 26 7.95 1.25 5.72
N ILE A 27 8.22 0.07 6.28
CA ILE A 27 8.70 -1.09 5.52
C ILE A 27 7.69 -1.47 4.43
N ASN A 28 6.40 -1.54 4.76
CA ASN A 28 5.35 -1.86 3.79
C ASN A 28 5.29 -0.84 2.65
N TYR A 29 5.48 0.44 2.94
CA TYR A 29 5.53 1.48 1.91
C TYR A 29 6.74 1.33 0.98
N LEU A 30 7.92 1.02 1.53
CA LEU A 30 9.13 0.77 0.72
C LEU A 30 8.94 -0.46 -0.18
N LEU A 31 8.37 -1.54 0.36
CA LEU A 31 8.03 -2.74 -0.41
C LEU A 31 7.03 -2.43 -1.53
N TYR A 32 5.99 -1.64 -1.24
CA TYR A 32 5.05 -1.20 -2.25
C TYR A 32 5.73 -0.41 -3.38
N LYS A 33 6.62 0.53 -3.04
CA LYS A 33 7.36 1.33 -4.03
C LYS A 33 8.30 0.48 -4.89
N GLU A 34 8.97 -0.49 -4.29
CA GLU A 34 9.84 -1.42 -5.02
C GLU A 34 9.02 -2.34 -5.94
N ALA A 35 7.92 -2.92 -5.43
CA ALA A 35 7.04 -3.79 -6.22
C ALA A 35 6.37 -3.06 -7.39
N THR A 36 6.14 -1.75 -7.26
CA THR A 36 5.50 -0.91 -8.28
C THR A 36 6.50 -0.11 -9.12
N LYS A 37 7.82 -0.32 -8.96
CA LYS A 37 8.85 0.53 -9.61
C LYS A 37 8.76 0.59 -11.13
N ASP A 38 8.33 -0.51 -11.75
CA ASP A 38 8.18 -0.64 -13.21
C ASP A 38 6.72 -0.46 -13.67
N SER A 39 5.81 -0.18 -12.73
CA SER A 39 4.41 0.03 -13.04
C SER A 39 4.23 1.33 -13.83
N LYS A 40 3.59 1.23 -14.99
CA LYS A 40 3.18 2.38 -15.81
C LYS A 40 1.76 2.86 -15.48
N ALA A 41 1.07 2.14 -14.59
CA ALA A 41 -0.27 2.51 -14.16
C ALA A 41 -0.20 3.84 -13.41
N LYS A 42 -1.05 4.78 -13.81
CA LYS A 42 -1.20 6.04 -13.12
C LYS A 42 -2.18 5.89 -11.95
N GLN A 43 -2.17 6.84 -11.03
CA GLN A 43 -3.13 6.86 -9.93
C GLN A 43 -4.57 6.88 -10.46
N GLU A 44 -4.80 7.57 -11.59
CA GLU A 44 -6.12 7.63 -12.23
C GLU A 44 -6.62 6.25 -12.69
N ASP A 45 -5.72 5.37 -13.15
CA ASP A 45 -6.06 4.02 -13.59
C ASP A 45 -6.48 3.14 -12.40
N VAL A 46 -5.76 3.29 -11.27
CA VAL A 46 -6.08 2.59 -10.01
C VAL A 46 -7.41 3.09 -9.45
N ASP A 47 -7.64 4.39 -9.46
CA ASP A 47 -8.88 5.01 -8.98
C ASP A 47 -10.07 4.62 -9.85
N GLN A 48 -9.89 4.54 -11.17
CA GLN A 48 -10.92 4.05 -12.09
C GLN A 48 -11.28 2.60 -11.77
N LEU A 49 -10.29 1.72 -11.64
CA LEU A 49 -10.52 0.32 -11.29
C LEU A 49 -11.26 0.19 -9.95
N ALA A 50 -10.85 0.95 -8.92
CA ALA A 50 -11.50 0.93 -7.63
C ALA A 50 -12.97 1.35 -7.70
N ARG A 51 -13.29 2.40 -8.48
CA ARG A 51 -14.68 2.84 -8.71
C ARG A 51 -15.50 1.77 -9.42
N GLU A 52 -14.94 1.14 -10.46
CA GLU A 52 -15.62 0.09 -11.22
C GLU A 52 -15.92 -1.13 -10.35
N VAL A 53 -14.92 -1.62 -9.60
CA VAL A 53 -15.08 -2.75 -8.67
C VAL A 53 -16.13 -2.44 -7.59
N ASN A 54 -16.09 -1.26 -6.98
CA ASN A 54 -17.06 -0.86 -5.95
C ASN A 54 -18.47 -0.76 -6.52
N LYS A 55 -18.61 -0.18 -7.73
CA LYS A 55 -19.91 -0.08 -8.40
C LYS A 55 -20.47 -1.47 -8.71
N GLN A 56 -19.66 -2.35 -9.29
CA GLN A 56 -20.08 -3.71 -9.62
C GLN A 56 -20.49 -4.47 -8.36
N TRP A 57 -19.65 -4.43 -7.32
CA TRP A 57 -19.95 -5.08 -6.04
C TRP A 57 -21.26 -4.55 -5.46
N TRP A 58 -21.49 -3.23 -5.49
CA TRP A 58 -22.74 -2.64 -4.99
C TRP A 58 -23.96 -3.07 -5.81
N GLU A 59 -23.89 -3.05 -7.14
CA GLU A 59 -24.98 -3.53 -8.01
C GLU A 59 -25.38 -4.97 -7.67
N GLU A 60 -24.38 -5.84 -7.46
CA GLU A 60 -24.57 -7.25 -7.12
C GLU A 60 -25.13 -7.45 -5.69
N ASN A 61 -24.78 -6.57 -4.75
CA ASN A 61 -25.04 -6.79 -3.31
C ASN A 61 -26.07 -5.85 -2.68
N LYS A 62 -26.53 -4.80 -3.36
CA LYS A 62 -27.45 -3.78 -2.80
C LYS A 62 -28.76 -4.36 -2.24
N HIS A 63 -29.25 -5.46 -2.83
CA HIS A 63 -30.43 -6.18 -2.37
C HIS A 63 -30.29 -6.75 -0.94
N ARG A 64 -29.05 -6.91 -0.44
CA ARG A 64 -28.76 -7.37 0.92
C ARG A 64 -28.92 -6.25 1.96
N PHE A 65 -28.96 -5.00 1.51
CA PHE A 65 -28.89 -3.82 2.37
C PHE A 65 -30.12 -2.90 2.24
N LEU A 66 -30.90 -3.04 1.16
CA LEU A 66 -32.12 -2.29 0.94
C LEU A 66 -33.32 -3.25 1.01
N PRO A 67 -34.26 -3.08 1.96
CA PRO A 67 -35.52 -3.83 1.97
C PRO A 67 -36.41 -3.42 0.78
N GLU A 68 -37.28 -4.34 0.34
CA GLU A 68 -38.25 -4.12 -0.76
C GLU A 68 -39.21 -2.96 -0.53
#